data_AF-A0A9Q0NE75-F1
#
_entry.id   AF-A0A9Q0NE75-F1
#
_cell.length_a   1.000
_cell.length_b   1.000
_cell.length_c   1.000
_cell.angle_alpha   90.00
_cell.angle_beta   90.00
_cell.angle_gamma   90.00
#
_symmetry.space_group_name_H-M   'P 1'
#
loop_
_entity.id
_entity.type
_entity.pdbx_description
1 polymer ?
#
loop_
_entity_poly.entity_id
_entity_poly.type
_entity_poly.pdbx_seq_one_letter_code
_entity_poly.pdbx_strand_id
1 'polypeptide(L)'
;SVSASGFNDNEICDFVEMTRHKPIDVRFIEYMPFSGNKWETEKMVSYRDMLSIIKNKFDNFVDLPNAPNDTSKAWAVPGFAGQVGFITSMTEHFCGSCNRLRITADGNLKVCLFGNTEVSLRDALRSNCSEDDLTALISAAVKRKKKQHAGTNNSGTSFFKNIPIMNTKHAVFSSNLPFPQMLSRTMSTSSKFTHVDKYGKAHMVDVSGKSITSRTAVARASVYVGRKIAELIHANSIAKGDVLSVSQIAGIMAAKRTSDIIPLCHNIPLSSVNVKTELDLENSTVNIQSIVQCEGKTGVEMEALLCCTTAALTVYDMCKALSQDIVIGDVMLLHKVGGRTTYNRLGDKIEEPIILKKYETKPIAPIETFVPSHI
;
A
#
# COMPACT_ATOMS: atom_id res chain seq x y z
N SER A 1 1.46 -0.01 -16.64
CA SER A 1 1.45 -1.45 -16.36
C SER A 1 2.85 -1.93 -16.03
N VAL A 2 3.03 -2.87 -15.12
CA VAL A 2 4.32 -3.58 -14.97
C VAL A 2 4.30 -4.71 -15.98
N SER A 3 5.23 -4.72 -16.92
CA SER A 3 5.31 -5.78 -17.94
C SER A 3 6.05 -6.97 -17.36
N ALA A 4 5.37 -8.12 -17.32
CA ALA A 4 5.91 -9.37 -16.79
C ALA A 4 5.68 -10.52 -17.78
N SER A 5 6.75 -11.26 -18.05
CA SER A 5 6.76 -12.40 -18.98
C SER A 5 5.81 -13.49 -18.51
N GLY A 6 4.98 -14.01 -19.42
CA GLY A 6 3.99 -15.05 -19.14
C GLY A 6 2.80 -14.60 -18.30
N PHE A 7 2.63 -13.28 -18.08
CA PHE A 7 1.53 -12.72 -17.30
C PHE A 7 0.71 -11.73 -18.12
N ASN A 8 1.34 -10.69 -18.66
CA ASN A 8 0.66 -9.62 -19.41
C ASN A 8 1.49 -9.09 -20.59
N ASP A 9 2.57 -9.77 -20.94
CA ASP A 9 3.44 -9.43 -22.07
C ASP A 9 2.72 -9.57 -23.42
N ASN A 10 1.72 -10.45 -23.51
CA ASN A 10 0.82 -10.58 -24.65
C ASN A 10 -0.11 -9.37 -24.85
N GLU A 11 -0.41 -8.60 -23.79
CA GLU A 11 -1.32 -7.44 -23.84
C GLU A 11 -0.60 -6.13 -24.21
N ILE A 12 0.73 -6.13 -24.31
CA ILE A 12 1.53 -4.91 -24.57
C ILE A 12 1.00 -4.15 -25.78
N CYS A 13 0.76 -4.86 -26.88
CA CYS A 13 0.27 -4.28 -28.12
C CYS A 13 -1.16 -3.75 -28.04
N ASP A 14 -2.01 -4.32 -27.17
CA ASP A 14 -3.39 -3.88 -26.98
C ASP A 14 -3.43 -2.58 -26.19
N PHE A 15 -2.51 -2.43 -25.24
CA PHE A 15 -2.28 -1.16 -24.54
C PHE A 15 -1.78 -0.05 -25.47
N VAL A 16 -0.91 -0.36 -26.45
CA VAL A 16 -0.53 0.62 -27.49
C VAL A 16 -1.73 0.98 -28.35
N GLU A 17 -2.51 -0.01 -28.81
CA GLU A 17 -3.71 0.21 -29.62
C GLU A 17 -4.75 1.10 -28.91
N MET A 18 -4.88 0.97 -27.58
CA MET A 18 -5.77 1.82 -26.78
C MET A 18 -5.44 3.32 -26.88
N THR A 19 -4.18 3.67 -27.18
CA THR A 19 -3.75 5.06 -27.35
C THR A 19 -4.16 5.65 -28.71
N ARG A 20 -4.70 4.85 -29.65
CA ARG A 20 -5.12 5.32 -30.97
C ARG A 20 -6.16 6.44 -30.89
N HIS A 21 -7.20 6.23 -30.09
CA HIS A 21 -8.34 7.15 -30.01
C HIS A 21 -8.43 7.90 -28.67
N LYS A 22 -7.55 7.58 -27.72
CA LYS A 22 -7.56 8.16 -26.38
C LYS A 22 -6.29 8.97 -26.13
N PRO A 23 -6.40 10.24 -25.69
CA PRO A 23 -5.24 11.07 -25.34
C PRO A 23 -4.69 10.67 -23.96
N ILE A 24 -4.19 9.43 -23.86
CA ILE A 24 -3.66 8.84 -22.63
C ILE A 24 -2.19 8.48 -22.79
N ASP A 25 -1.44 8.53 -21.68
CA ASP A 25 -0.05 8.09 -21.60
C ASP A 25 0.02 6.72 -20.90
N VAL A 26 0.27 5.67 -21.68
CA VAL A 26 0.40 4.32 -21.15
C VAL A 26 1.86 4.01 -20.87
N ARG A 27 2.19 3.86 -19.58
CA ARG A 27 3.58 3.61 -19.15
C ARG A 27 3.82 2.16 -18.79
N PHE A 28 4.78 1.53 -19.45
CA PHE A 28 5.32 0.22 -19.09
C PHE A 28 6.49 0.37 -18.13
N ILE A 29 6.48 -0.42 -17.06
CA ILE A 29 7.51 -0.43 -16.04
C ILE A 29 8.15 -1.80 -16.05
N GLU A 30 9.48 -1.85 -16.14
CA GLU A 30 10.21 -3.10 -16.02
C GLU A 30 9.99 -3.72 -14.64
N TYR A 31 9.80 -5.04 -14.61
CA TYR A 31 9.73 -5.78 -13.36
C TYR A 31 11.04 -5.61 -12.56
N MET A 32 10.92 -5.18 -11.31
CA MET A 32 12.05 -4.96 -10.39
C MET A 32 12.02 -5.97 -9.23
N PRO A 33 13.18 -6.39 -8.69
CA PRO A 33 13.22 -7.19 -7.48
C PRO A 33 12.89 -6.27 -6.29
N PHE A 34 11.76 -6.50 -5.65
CA PHE A 34 11.48 -5.88 -4.35
C PHE A 34 12.05 -6.72 -3.21
N SER A 35 12.39 -6.07 -2.10
CA SER A 35 12.70 -6.75 -0.84
C SER A 35 11.47 -7.55 -0.39
N GLY A 36 11.47 -8.86 -0.69
CA GLY A 36 10.35 -9.77 -0.47
C GLY A 36 10.11 -10.73 -1.63
N ASN A 37 10.52 -10.35 -2.84
CA ASN A 37 10.43 -11.17 -4.03
C ASN A 37 11.83 -11.69 -4.35
N LYS A 38 12.01 -13.01 -4.51
CA LYS A 38 13.25 -13.53 -5.09
C LYS A 38 13.38 -12.92 -6.49
N TRP A 39 14.59 -12.52 -6.86
CA TRP A 39 14.85 -12.01 -8.21
C TRP A 39 14.68 -13.15 -9.20
N GLU A 40 13.65 -13.05 -10.04
CA GLU A 40 13.30 -14.03 -11.06
C GLU A 40 13.45 -13.34 -12.42
N THR A 41 14.61 -13.51 -13.04
CA THR A 41 14.91 -12.94 -14.37
C THR A 41 13.93 -13.41 -15.44
N GLU A 42 13.37 -14.60 -15.29
CA GLU A 42 12.39 -15.18 -16.21
C GLU A 42 11.09 -14.37 -16.30
N LYS A 43 10.76 -13.58 -15.27
CA LYS A 43 9.56 -12.72 -15.25
C LYS A 43 9.80 -11.35 -15.87
N MET A 44 11.04 -10.98 -16.16
CA MET A 44 11.37 -9.65 -16.67
C MET A 44 11.16 -9.59 -18.18
N VAL A 45 10.37 -8.61 -18.64
CA VAL A 45 10.37 -8.18 -20.05
C VAL A 45 11.24 -6.94 -20.15
N SER A 46 12.35 -7.00 -20.89
CA SER A 46 13.24 -5.86 -21.00
C SER A 46 12.64 -4.75 -21.85
N TYR A 47 13.13 -3.53 -21.68
CA TYR A 47 12.82 -2.41 -22.57
C TYR A 47 12.96 -2.75 -24.05
N ARG A 48 14.04 -3.44 -24.43
CA ARG A 48 14.31 -3.80 -25.82
C ARG A 48 13.33 -4.84 -26.34
N ASP A 49 12.96 -5.80 -25.49
CA ASP A 49 11.96 -6.81 -25.84
C ASP A 49 10.59 -6.16 -26.05
N MET A 50 10.17 -5.27 -25.13
CA MET A 50 8.92 -4.52 -25.27
C MET A 50 8.90 -3.68 -26.55
N LEU A 51 9.99 -2.97 -26.85
CA LEU A 51 10.11 -2.21 -28.10
C LEU A 51 10.00 -3.13 -29.33
N SER A 52 10.62 -4.29 -29.29
CA SER A 52 10.62 -5.24 -30.42
C SER A 52 9.22 -5.81 -30.65
N ILE A 53 8.52 -6.19 -29.58
CA ILE A 53 7.12 -6.63 -29.62
C ILE A 53 6.22 -5.58 -30.27
N ILE A 54 6.37 -4.31 -29.87
CA ILE A 54 5.55 -3.21 -30.40
C ILE A 54 5.90 -2.92 -31.85
N LYS A 55 7.19 -2.81 -32.19
CA LYS A 55 7.64 -2.53 -33.56
C LYS A 55 7.25 -3.63 -34.56
N ASN A 56 7.13 -4.88 -34.11
CA ASN A 56 6.65 -5.97 -34.96
C ASN A 56 5.16 -5.83 -35.36
N LYS A 57 4.35 -5.08 -34.59
CA LYS A 57 2.93 -4.82 -34.90
C LYS A 57 2.69 -3.42 -35.47
N PHE A 58 3.50 -2.43 -35.07
CA PHE A 58 3.36 -1.03 -35.43
C PHE A 58 4.63 -0.54 -36.13
N ASP A 59 4.64 -0.59 -37.47
CA ASP A 59 5.80 -0.27 -38.31
C ASP A 59 6.38 1.13 -38.06
N ASN A 60 5.54 2.08 -37.62
CA ASN A 60 5.92 3.47 -37.40
C ASN A 60 6.00 3.84 -35.91
N PHE A 61 6.41 2.95 -35.01
CA PHE A 61 6.60 3.31 -33.60
C PHE A 61 7.90 4.13 -33.41
N VAL A 62 7.75 5.43 -33.13
CA VAL A 62 8.85 6.42 -33.06
C VAL A 62 9.06 6.93 -31.64
N ASP A 63 10.31 7.27 -31.31
CA ASP A 63 10.64 7.94 -30.06
C ASP A 63 10.22 9.42 -30.10
N LEU A 64 9.82 9.93 -28.94
CA LEU A 64 9.50 11.33 -28.75
C LEU A 64 10.65 12.05 -28.03
N PRO A 65 10.74 13.39 -28.10
CA PRO A 65 11.72 14.14 -27.34
C PRO A 65 11.58 13.88 -25.83
N ASN A 66 12.67 13.50 -25.18
CA ASN A 66 12.74 13.26 -23.73
C ASN A 66 13.69 14.27 -23.07
N ALA A 67 13.34 14.76 -21.89
CA ALA A 67 14.24 15.62 -21.12
C ALA A 67 15.39 14.81 -20.48
N PRO A 68 16.55 15.43 -20.17
CA PRO A 68 17.72 14.71 -19.65
C PRO A 68 17.47 13.91 -18.36
N ASN A 69 16.53 14.36 -17.54
CA ASN A 69 16.19 13.77 -16.24
C ASN A 69 14.83 13.05 -16.24
N ASP A 70 14.26 12.77 -17.42
CA ASP A 70 13.01 12.01 -17.51
C ASP A 70 13.22 10.56 -17.09
N THR A 71 12.31 10.08 -16.24
CA THR A 71 12.34 8.69 -15.76
C THR A 71 11.69 7.72 -16.74
N SER A 72 10.99 8.24 -17.73
CA SER A 72 10.23 7.48 -18.72
C SER A 72 10.68 7.91 -20.11
N LYS A 73 10.94 6.96 -20.99
CA LYS A 73 11.23 7.21 -22.42
C LYS A 73 9.91 7.22 -23.18
N ALA A 74 9.51 8.36 -23.70
CA ALA A 74 8.27 8.53 -24.45
C ALA A 74 8.43 8.10 -25.92
N TRP A 75 7.41 7.43 -26.44
CA TRP A 75 7.27 6.92 -27.80
C TRP A 75 5.82 7.08 -28.24
N ALA A 76 5.57 7.09 -29.55
CA ALA A 76 4.23 7.12 -30.10
C ALA A 76 4.16 6.43 -31.47
N VAL A 77 2.94 6.05 -31.86
CA VAL A 77 2.61 5.71 -33.24
C VAL A 77 2.06 6.98 -33.90
N PRO A 78 2.65 7.50 -35.00
CA PRO A 78 2.13 8.65 -35.71
C PRO A 78 0.65 8.50 -36.05
N GLY A 79 -0.13 9.54 -35.73
CA GLY A 79 -1.58 9.57 -35.92
C GLY A 79 -2.39 9.02 -34.74
N PHE A 80 -1.76 8.45 -33.70
CA PHE A 80 -2.46 8.09 -32.47
C PHE A 80 -2.63 9.33 -31.58
N ALA A 81 -3.73 9.40 -30.83
CA ALA A 81 -4.03 10.51 -29.93
C ALA A 81 -3.17 10.51 -28.66
N GLY A 82 -2.76 9.34 -28.19
CA GLY A 82 -1.97 9.15 -26.98
C GLY A 82 -0.51 8.76 -27.23
N GLN A 83 0.21 8.43 -26.15
CA GLN A 83 1.62 8.05 -26.19
C GLN A 83 1.91 6.86 -25.26
N VAL A 84 3.09 6.28 -25.44
CA VAL A 84 3.60 5.15 -24.65
C VAL A 84 4.90 5.55 -23.97
N GLY A 85 5.02 5.27 -22.68
CA GLY A 85 6.24 5.54 -21.92
C GLY A 85 6.91 4.25 -21.42
N PHE A 86 8.24 4.21 -21.39
CA PHE A 86 8.99 3.11 -20.79
C PHE A 86 9.82 3.57 -19.60
N ILE A 87 9.54 3.02 -18.42
CA ILE A 87 10.31 3.22 -17.19
C ILE A 87 11.32 2.07 -17.07
N THR A 88 12.52 2.31 -17.58
CA THR A 88 13.60 1.32 -17.76
C THR A 88 14.48 1.20 -16.52
N SER A 89 13.88 0.78 -15.41
CA SER A 89 14.53 0.81 -14.10
C SER A 89 15.71 -0.16 -13.98
N MET A 90 15.77 -1.21 -14.81
CA MET A 90 16.72 -2.32 -14.71
C MET A 90 17.67 -2.45 -15.91
N THR A 91 17.21 -2.31 -17.15
CA THR A 91 18.10 -2.52 -18.32
C THR A 91 18.81 -1.26 -18.78
N GLU A 92 18.17 -0.10 -18.70
CA GLU A 92 18.70 1.16 -19.20
C GLU A 92 18.42 2.27 -18.17
N HIS A 93 19.18 2.25 -17.08
CA HIS A 93 18.93 3.07 -15.90
C HIS A 93 18.94 4.59 -16.17
N PHE A 94 18.01 5.31 -15.54
CA PHE A 94 17.95 6.78 -15.51
C PHE A 94 18.53 7.38 -14.21
N CYS A 95 19.02 6.54 -13.29
CA CYS A 95 19.44 6.97 -11.95
C CYS A 95 20.59 7.99 -11.98
N GLY A 96 21.46 7.96 -12.99
CA GLY A 96 22.58 8.90 -13.14
C GLY A 96 22.15 10.34 -13.41
N SER A 97 21.06 10.57 -14.13
CA SER A 97 20.52 11.90 -14.45
C SER A 97 19.30 12.30 -13.61
N CYS A 98 18.80 11.40 -12.77
CA CYS A 98 17.62 11.66 -11.94
C CYS A 98 17.84 12.78 -10.91
N ASN A 99 16.94 13.77 -10.95
CA ASN A 99 16.90 14.98 -10.11
C ASN A 99 15.83 14.91 -8.99
N ARG A 100 15.28 13.73 -8.71
CA ARG A 100 14.24 13.55 -7.69
C ARG A 100 14.87 13.26 -6.32
N LEU A 101 14.67 14.19 -5.39
CA LEU A 101 15.06 14.06 -3.99
C LEU A 101 13.81 14.01 -3.11
N ARG A 102 13.91 13.40 -1.92
CA ARG A 102 12.80 13.31 -0.96
C ARG A 102 13.26 13.78 0.41
N ILE A 103 12.39 14.50 1.11
CA ILE A 103 12.54 14.78 2.54
C ILE A 103 11.48 13.97 3.27
N THR A 104 11.90 13.18 4.26
CA THR A 104 11.01 12.38 5.11
C THR A 104 10.37 13.26 6.18
N ALA A 105 9.27 12.79 6.79
CA ALA A 105 8.55 13.55 7.81
C ALA A 105 9.38 13.83 9.08
N ASP A 106 10.36 12.98 9.38
CA ASP A 106 11.31 13.19 10.48
C ASP A 106 12.49 14.10 10.10
N GLY A 107 12.52 14.62 8.87
CA GLY A 107 13.45 15.65 8.40
C GLY A 107 14.75 15.10 7.81
N ASN A 108 14.76 13.86 7.31
CA ASN A 108 15.90 13.29 6.60
C ASN A 108 15.79 13.48 5.09
N LEU A 109 16.90 13.80 4.45
CA LEU A 109 17.06 13.79 3.00
C LEU A 109 17.37 12.38 2.50
N LYS A 110 16.56 11.91 1.56
CA LYS A 110 16.74 10.67 0.82
C LYS A 110 16.96 10.97 -0.66
N VAL A 111 18.17 10.67 -1.15
CA VAL A 111 18.58 10.98 -2.53
C VAL A 111 18.18 9.93 -3.56
N CYS A 112 17.69 8.78 -3.11
CA CYS A 112 17.21 7.70 -3.97
C CYS A 112 16.12 6.92 -3.25
N LEU A 113 15.04 6.57 -3.96
CA LEU A 113 13.94 5.76 -3.42
C LEU A 113 14.44 4.44 -2.80
N PHE A 114 15.45 3.82 -3.43
CA PHE A 114 16.05 2.55 -3.00
C PHE A 114 17.43 2.73 -2.36
N GLY A 115 17.78 3.96 -1.96
CA GLY A 115 18.97 4.21 -1.17
C GLY A 115 18.73 3.83 0.29
N ASN A 116 19.66 3.09 0.88
CA ASN A 116 19.63 2.76 2.32
C ASN A 116 20.19 3.91 3.18
N THR A 117 20.76 4.94 2.56
CA THR A 117 21.39 6.06 3.24
C THR A 117 20.47 7.26 3.26
N GLU A 118 20.29 7.85 4.44
CA GLU A 118 19.55 9.08 4.67
C GLU A 118 20.44 10.07 5.41
N VAL A 119 20.21 11.37 5.21
CA VAL A 119 20.99 12.44 5.82
C VAL A 119 20.04 13.34 6.60
N SER A 120 20.21 13.46 7.92
CA SER A 120 19.35 14.29 8.76
C SER A 120 19.60 15.77 8.50
N LEU A 121 18.71 16.43 7.75
CA LEU A 121 18.75 17.89 7.57
C LEU A 121 18.22 18.59 8.82
N ARG A 122 17.27 17.96 9.53
CA ARG A 122 16.74 18.45 10.79
C ARG A 122 17.83 18.69 11.83
N ASP A 123 18.70 17.71 12.04
CA ASP A 123 19.72 17.83 13.08
C ASP A 123 20.81 18.84 12.69
N ALA A 124 21.12 18.96 11.40
CA ALA A 124 22.00 20.01 10.88
C ALA A 124 21.40 21.41 11.15
N LEU A 125 20.14 21.63 10.75
CA LEU A 125 19.43 22.90 10.97
C LEU A 125 19.30 23.25 12.46
N ARG A 126 18.96 22.27 13.32
CA ARG A 126 18.86 22.48 14.78
C ARG A 126 20.18 22.77 15.46
N SER A 127 21.29 22.41 14.81
CA SER A 127 22.64 22.74 15.29
C SER A 127 23.10 24.13 14.83
N ASN A 128 22.21 24.96 14.24
CA ASN A 128 22.50 26.28 13.69
C ASN A 128 23.63 26.25 12.64
N CYS A 129 23.66 25.23 11.76
CA CYS A 129 24.64 25.19 10.67
C CYS A 129 24.46 26.37 9.70
N SER A 130 25.54 26.81 9.06
CA SER A 130 25.46 27.85 8.03
C SER A 130 24.75 27.33 6.76
N GLU A 131 24.31 28.24 5.89
CA GLU A 131 23.76 27.86 4.58
C GLU A 131 24.81 27.16 3.69
N ASP A 132 26.08 27.54 3.82
CA ASP A 132 27.19 26.91 3.11
C ASP A 132 27.40 25.46 3.58
N ASP A 133 27.33 25.22 4.90
CA ASP A 133 27.44 23.88 5.47
C ASP A 133 26.26 23.00 5.05
N LEU A 134 25.04 23.56 5.04
CA LEU A 134 23.85 22.85 4.60
C LEU A 134 23.93 22.50 3.10
N THR A 135 24.42 23.43 2.28
CA THR A 135 24.64 23.23 0.85
C THR A 135 25.70 22.16 0.60
N ALA A 136 26.79 22.17 1.37
CA ALA A 136 27.83 21.15 1.31
C ALA A 136 27.30 19.77 1.71
N LEU A 137 26.47 19.70 2.77
CA LEU A 137 25.83 18.48 3.25
C LEU A 137 24.91 17.85 2.19
N ILE A 138 24.01 18.66 1.61
CA ILE A 138 23.10 18.22 0.54
C ILE A 138 23.90 17.81 -0.69
N SER A 139 24.89 18.59 -1.10
CA SER A 139 25.75 18.30 -2.25
C SER A 139 26.51 16.99 -2.07
N ALA A 140 27.06 16.73 -0.87
CA ALA A 140 27.72 15.47 -0.56
C ALA A 140 26.76 14.29 -0.55
N ALA A 141 25.52 14.48 -0.06
CA ALA A 141 24.47 13.45 -0.14
C ALA A 141 24.14 13.10 -1.60
N VAL A 142 23.91 14.10 -2.45
CA VAL A 142 23.57 13.92 -3.87
C VAL A 142 24.74 13.28 -4.64
N LYS A 143 25.98 13.73 -4.42
CA LYS A 143 27.18 13.17 -5.08
C LYS A 143 27.44 11.71 -4.73
N ARG A 144 27.00 11.23 -3.56
CA ARG A 144 27.11 9.81 -3.15
C ARG A 144 26.06 8.91 -3.79
N LYS A 145 25.06 9.47 -4.48
CA LYS A 145 24.03 8.71 -5.17
C LYS A 145 24.66 7.84 -6.26
N LYS A 146 24.42 6.53 -6.20
CA LYS A 146 24.84 5.60 -7.25
C LYS A 146 24.10 5.91 -8.55
N LYS A 147 24.82 5.87 -9.68
CA LYS A 147 24.26 6.11 -11.03
C LYS A 147 23.32 5.00 -11.50
N GLN A 148 23.33 3.84 -10.85
CA GLN A 148 22.44 2.70 -11.11
C GLN A 148 22.26 1.84 -9.85
N HIS A 149 21.28 0.94 -9.87
CA HIS A 149 21.10 -0.07 -8.83
C HIS A 149 22.23 -1.11 -8.88
N ALA A 150 22.57 -1.70 -7.72
CA ALA A 150 23.52 -2.80 -7.68
C ALA A 150 22.82 -4.08 -8.14
N GLY A 151 22.93 -4.36 -9.43
CA GLY A 151 22.49 -5.61 -10.05
C GLY A 151 23.37 -5.88 -11.26
N THR A 152 23.97 -7.08 -11.29
CA THR A 152 24.90 -7.63 -12.29
C THR A 152 26.32 -7.01 -12.35
N ASN A 153 27.30 -7.84 -11.93
CA ASN A 153 28.76 -7.71 -12.05
C ASN A 153 29.48 -6.70 -11.12
N ASN A 154 29.73 -7.10 -9.86
CA ASN A 154 31.11 -7.14 -9.35
C ASN A 154 31.23 -7.95 -8.05
N SER A 155 31.97 -9.04 -8.15
CA SER A 155 32.66 -9.69 -7.03
C SER A 155 33.64 -8.67 -6.44
N GLY A 156 33.31 -8.13 -5.27
CA GLY A 156 34.14 -7.16 -4.59
C GLY A 156 33.80 -7.16 -3.11
N THR A 157 34.38 -8.11 -2.40
CA THR A 157 34.55 -8.04 -0.96
C THR A 157 35.19 -6.70 -0.61
N SER A 158 34.48 -5.87 0.15
CA SER A 158 35.09 -4.73 0.83
C SER A 158 34.48 -4.65 2.21
N PHE A 159 35.07 -5.46 3.10
CA PHE A 159 35.31 -5.05 4.47
C PHE A 159 35.74 -3.57 4.47
N PHE A 160 35.20 -2.75 5.38
CA PHE A 160 35.97 -2.14 6.45
C PHE A 160 35.16 -1.09 7.23
N LYS A 161 35.11 -1.37 8.54
CA LYS A 161 35.27 -0.48 9.70
C LYS A 161 34.38 0.75 9.88
N ASN A 162 33.53 0.61 10.91
CA ASN A 162 33.17 1.65 11.88
C ASN A 162 34.33 2.63 12.16
N ILE A 163 34.04 3.93 12.12
CA ILE A 163 34.85 4.96 12.77
C ILE A 163 33.98 5.59 13.87
N PRO A 164 34.44 5.59 15.14
CA PRO A 164 33.72 6.17 16.26
C PRO A 164 34.05 7.66 16.42
N ILE A 165 33.10 8.45 16.93
CA ILE A 165 33.40 9.80 17.45
C ILE A 165 32.89 9.90 18.89
N MET A 166 33.88 9.89 19.79
CA MET A 166 34.02 10.49 21.13
C MET A 166 32.79 10.76 22.02
N ASN A 167 32.69 9.89 23.03
CA ASN A 167 32.58 10.19 24.46
C ASN A 167 32.63 11.67 24.88
N THR A 168 31.54 12.13 25.50
CA THR A 168 31.61 13.04 26.66
C THR A 168 30.71 12.51 27.76
N LYS A 169 31.31 12.34 28.94
CA LYS A 169 30.72 11.82 30.17
C LYS A 169 29.89 12.93 30.82
N HIS A 170 28.70 12.58 31.33
CA HIS A 170 28.04 13.09 32.55
C HIS A 170 26.69 12.37 32.62
N ALA A 171 26.07 12.03 33.74
CA ALA A 171 26.44 11.79 35.12
C ALA A 171 25.17 11.15 35.72
N VAL A 172 25.35 10.13 36.55
CA VAL A 172 24.28 9.37 37.20
C VAL A 172 23.51 10.29 38.15
N PHE A 173 22.17 10.30 38.06
CA PHE A 173 21.34 10.60 39.23
C PHE A 173 20.16 9.64 39.32
N SER A 174 20.25 8.84 40.37
CA SER A 174 19.22 7.96 40.91
C SER A 174 18.22 8.79 41.71
N SER A 175 16.94 8.49 41.57
CA SER A 175 15.96 8.76 42.63
C SER A 175 14.85 7.71 42.56
N ASN A 176 15.04 6.65 43.36
CA ASN A 176 13.98 5.81 43.90
C ASN A 176 13.01 6.65 44.74
N LEU A 177 11.71 6.32 44.72
CA LEU A 177 10.78 6.27 45.86
C LEU A 177 9.44 5.60 45.42
N PRO A 178 8.62 5.03 46.33
CA PRO A 178 7.92 3.75 46.10
C PRO A 178 6.38 3.77 46.28
N PHE A 179 5.73 2.73 45.70
CA PHE A 179 4.47 2.04 46.10
C PHE A 179 3.11 2.81 46.08
N PRO A 180 1.92 2.14 45.91
CA PRO A 180 1.59 0.82 46.44
C PRO A 180 0.93 -0.22 45.51
N GLN A 181 1.22 -1.49 45.83
CA GLN A 181 0.49 -2.70 45.45
C GLN A 181 -1.00 -2.62 45.86
N MET A 182 -1.91 -3.01 44.96
CA MET A 182 -3.09 -3.76 45.39
C MET A 182 -3.69 -4.64 44.27
N LEU A 183 -3.80 -5.92 44.64
CA LEU A 183 -4.75 -6.95 44.18
C LEU A 183 -4.56 -7.56 42.79
N SER A 184 -3.64 -8.53 42.79
CA SER A 184 -3.71 -9.77 42.02
C SER A 184 -5.11 -10.39 42.07
N ARG A 185 -5.70 -10.63 40.89
CA ARG A 185 -6.74 -11.62 40.71
C ARG A 185 -6.28 -12.61 39.65
N THR A 186 -6.09 -13.82 40.10
CA THR A 186 -5.48 -14.97 39.43
C THR A 186 -6.24 -15.35 38.16
N MET A 187 -5.55 -15.37 37.02
CA MET A 187 -5.93 -16.14 35.83
C MET A 187 -4.66 -16.82 35.31
N SER A 188 -4.48 -18.06 35.77
CA SER A 188 -3.49 -19.00 35.26
C SER A 188 -4.02 -19.66 34.01
N THR A 189 -3.53 -19.23 32.84
CA THR A 189 -3.17 -20.10 31.71
C THR A 189 -2.09 -19.36 30.91
N SER A 190 -0.87 -19.90 30.87
CA SER A 190 0.28 -19.27 30.23
C SER A 190 0.06 -19.13 28.71
N SER A 191 -0.23 -17.92 28.23
CA SER A 191 -0.06 -17.53 26.82
C SER A 191 1.17 -16.65 26.70
N LYS A 192 2.28 -17.19 26.21
CA LYS A 192 3.47 -16.38 25.87
C LYS A 192 3.08 -15.32 24.84
N PHE A 193 3.19 -14.05 25.19
CA PHE A 193 3.01 -12.95 24.23
C PHE A 193 4.04 -13.10 23.10
N THR A 194 3.59 -13.14 21.85
CA THR A 194 4.47 -13.35 20.69
C THR A 194 5.15 -12.06 20.22
N HIS A 195 4.63 -10.89 20.59
CA HIS A 195 5.11 -9.59 20.11
C HIS A 195 6.09 -8.87 21.05
N VAL A 196 6.49 -9.50 22.15
CA VAL A 196 7.47 -8.95 23.10
C VAL A 196 8.63 -9.92 23.27
N ASP A 197 9.85 -9.40 23.27
CA ASP A 197 11.04 -10.19 23.53
C ASP A 197 11.22 -10.47 25.05
N LYS A 198 12.28 -11.21 25.38
CA LYS A 198 12.66 -11.54 26.76
C LYS A 198 13.00 -10.33 27.65
N TYR A 199 13.08 -9.13 27.08
CA TYR A 199 13.34 -7.87 27.77
C TYR A 199 12.13 -6.93 27.75
N GLY A 200 10.97 -7.38 27.22
CA GLY A 200 9.74 -6.59 27.12
C GLY A 200 9.70 -5.60 25.96
N LYS A 201 10.63 -5.67 25.00
CA LYS A 201 10.62 -4.82 23.81
C LYS A 201 9.74 -5.41 22.71
N ALA A 202 8.98 -4.53 22.07
CA ALA A 202 8.14 -4.87 20.92
C ALA A 202 8.99 -5.39 19.75
N HIS A 203 8.62 -6.55 19.20
CA HIS A 203 9.30 -7.16 18.06
C HIS A 203 8.28 -7.81 17.11
N MET A 204 8.50 -7.66 15.80
CA MET A 204 7.68 -8.32 14.78
C MET A 204 8.01 -9.80 14.72
N VAL A 205 7.02 -10.68 14.90
CA VAL A 205 7.22 -12.13 14.93
C VAL A 205 7.84 -12.63 13.62
N ASP A 206 8.92 -13.41 13.69
CA ASP A 206 9.44 -14.08 12.50
C ASP A 206 8.45 -15.16 12.03
N VAL A 207 8.08 -15.10 10.75
CA VAL A 207 7.16 -16.03 10.08
C VAL A 207 7.85 -16.84 8.99
N SER A 208 9.18 -16.68 8.80
CA SER A 208 9.96 -17.32 7.73
C SER A 208 9.73 -18.84 7.64
N GLY A 209 9.73 -19.54 8.77
CA GLY A 209 9.52 -20.99 8.88
C GLY A 209 8.07 -21.48 8.84
N LYS A 210 7.08 -20.60 8.63
CA LYS A 210 5.67 -21.00 8.50
C LYS A 210 5.34 -21.31 7.03
N SER A 211 4.45 -22.28 6.81
CA SER A 211 3.90 -22.58 5.48
C SER A 211 2.93 -21.49 5.03
N ILE A 212 2.86 -21.30 3.71
CA ILE A 212 1.85 -20.46 3.06
C ILE A 212 0.53 -21.24 3.04
N THR A 213 -0.55 -20.61 3.48
CA THR A 213 -1.90 -21.19 3.46
C THR A 213 -2.90 -20.12 3.06
N SER A 214 -4.04 -20.52 2.47
CA SER A 214 -5.19 -19.62 2.32
C SER A 214 -5.72 -19.23 3.70
N ARG A 215 -5.97 -17.94 3.89
CA ARG A 215 -6.39 -17.34 5.17
C ARG A 215 -7.52 -16.37 4.91
N THR A 216 -8.49 -16.38 5.82
CA THR A 216 -9.65 -15.49 5.76
C THR A 216 -9.93 -14.95 7.14
N ALA A 217 -10.26 -13.66 7.23
CA ALA A 217 -10.75 -13.03 8.44
C ALA A 217 -12.03 -12.24 8.12
N VAL A 218 -12.98 -12.32 9.04
CA VAL A 218 -14.24 -11.57 9.01
C VAL A 218 -14.32 -10.72 10.27
N ALA A 219 -14.56 -9.43 10.10
CA ALA A 219 -14.75 -8.47 11.18
C ALA A 219 -16.02 -7.65 10.94
N ARG A 220 -16.53 -7.02 12.00
CA ARG A 220 -17.62 -6.06 11.92
C ARG A 220 -17.33 -4.79 12.71
N ALA A 221 -18.14 -3.76 12.45
CA ALA A 221 -18.31 -2.57 13.28
C ALA A 221 -19.76 -2.07 13.16
N SER A 222 -20.21 -1.30 14.15
CA SER A 222 -21.50 -0.60 14.14
C SER A 222 -21.29 0.90 14.30
N VAL A 223 -22.14 1.71 13.67
CA VAL A 223 -22.13 3.17 13.85
C VAL A 223 -23.56 3.64 14.12
N TYR A 224 -23.86 3.95 15.37
CA TYR A 224 -25.12 4.60 15.73
C TYR A 224 -25.06 6.07 15.30
N VAL A 225 -25.97 6.46 14.41
CA VAL A 225 -26.01 7.82 13.83
C VAL A 225 -27.21 8.65 14.30
N GLY A 226 -28.18 8.02 14.97
CA GLY A 226 -29.43 8.66 15.37
C GLY A 226 -30.44 8.81 14.22
N ARG A 227 -31.72 8.93 14.57
CA ARG A 227 -32.84 8.79 13.62
C ARG A 227 -32.78 9.78 12.46
N LYS A 228 -32.53 11.06 12.73
CA LYS A 228 -32.46 12.12 11.72
C LYS A 228 -31.38 11.86 10.68
N ILE A 229 -30.18 11.42 11.11
CA ILE A 229 -29.08 11.12 10.18
C ILE A 229 -29.39 9.83 9.42
N ALA A 230 -29.94 8.81 10.07
CA ALA A 230 -30.36 7.58 9.42
C ALA A 230 -31.35 7.84 8.27
N GLU A 231 -32.36 8.70 8.47
CA GLU A 231 -33.30 9.08 7.43
C GLU A 231 -32.63 9.81 6.26
N LEU A 232 -31.67 10.69 6.54
CA LEU A 232 -30.89 11.38 5.49
C LEU A 232 -29.97 10.44 4.71
N ILE A 233 -29.36 9.45 5.39
CA ILE A 233 -28.58 8.39 4.72
C ILE A 233 -29.49 7.55 3.83
N HIS A 234 -30.66 7.13 4.33
CA HIS A 234 -31.63 6.35 3.57
C HIS A 234 -32.10 7.09 2.31
N ALA A 235 -32.36 8.40 2.43
CA ALA A 235 -32.73 9.27 1.32
C ALA A 235 -31.54 9.76 0.47
N ASN A 236 -30.31 9.30 0.76
CA ASN A 236 -29.06 9.74 0.12
C ASN A 236 -28.93 11.28 0.01
N SER A 237 -29.35 11.99 1.06
CA SER A 237 -29.50 13.45 1.08
C SER A 237 -28.48 14.14 2.00
N ILE A 238 -27.38 13.46 2.30
CA ILE A 238 -26.24 14.03 3.04
C ILE A 238 -25.44 14.92 2.07
N ALA A 239 -25.15 16.16 2.46
CA ALA A 239 -24.49 17.15 1.59
C ALA A 239 -23.10 16.71 1.07
N LYS A 240 -22.41 15.82 1.79
CA LYS A 240 -21.10 15.28 1.40
C LYS A 240 -21.19 14.14 0.37
N GLY A 241 -22.39 13.66 0.03
CA GLY A 241 -22.63 12.56 -0.90
C GLY A 241 -22.97 11.24 -0.22
N ASP A 242 -22.86 10.15 -0.98
CA ASP A 242 -23.23 8.79 -0.55
C ASP A 242 -22.31 8.26 0.56
N VAL A 243 -22.85 8.21 1.77
CA VAL A 243 -22.15 7.81 2.98
C VAL A 243 -21.72 6.34 2.93
N LEU A 244 -22.59 5.44 2.44
CA LEU A 244 -22.34 3.99 2.49
C LEU A 244 -21.26 3.60 1.48
N SER A 245 -21.34 4.13 0.26
CA SER A 245 -20.34 3.87 -0.78
C SER A 245 -18.96 4.44 -0.43
N VAL A 246 -18.90 5.67 0.09
CA VAL A 246 -17.63 6.29 0.51
C VAL A 246 -17.00 5.52 1.69
N SER A 247 -17.82 5.07 2.64
CA SER A 247 -17.40 4.22 3.76
C SER A 247 -16.76 2.90 3.29
N GLN A 248 -17.36 2.22 2.31
CA GLN A 248 -16.83 0.97 1.75
C GLN A 248 -15.46 1.17 1.10
N ILE A 249 -15.31 2.22 0.27
CA ILE A 249 -14.04 2.53 -0.41
C ILE A 249 -12.95 2.82 0.61
N ALA A 250 -13.26 3.61 1.65
CA ALA A 250 -12.31 3.92 2.71
C ALA A 250 -11.86 2.66 3.47
N GLY A 251 -12.78 1.75 3.78
CA GLY A 251 -12.46 0.46 4.39
C GLY A 251 -11.50 -0.38 3.52
N ILE A 252 -11.78 -0.51 2.22
CA ILE A 252 -10.93 -1.25 1.28
C ILE A 252 -9.52 -0.65 1.20
N MET A 253 -9.42 0.68 1.17
CA MET A 253 -8.13 1.38 1.16
C MET A 253 -7.34 1.14 2.45
N ALA A 254 -8.03 1.15 3.59
CA ALA A 254 -7.41 0.92 4.90
C ALA A 254 -6.87 -0.49 5.04
N ALA A 255 -7.63 -1.51 4.61
CA ALA A 255 -7.18 -2.90 4.62
C ALA A 255 -5.82 -3.06 3.92
N LYS A 256 -5.63 -2.42 2.76
CA LYS A 256 -4.40 -2.47 1.97
C LYS A 256 -3.21 -1.74 2.60
N ARG A 257 -3.45 -0.87 3.60
CA ARG A 257 -2.43 -0.06 4.29
C ARG A 257 -2.24 -0.47 5.76
N THR A 258 -2.72 -1.65 6.13
CA THR A 258 -2.69 -2.11 7.53
C THR A 258 -1.29 -2.15 8.11
N SER A 259 -0.30 -2.63 7.36
CA SER A 259 1.10 -2.67 7.80
C SER A 259 1.74 -1.29 7.98
N ASP A 260 1.20 -0.26 7.34
CA ASP A 260 1.69 1.11 7.47
C ASP A 260 1.17 1.76 8.76
N ILE A 261 0.02 1.29 9.26
CA ILE A 261 -0.70 1.87 10.40
C ILE A 261 -0.44 1.07 11.69
N ILE A 262 -0.38 -0.26 11.61
CA ILE A 262 -0.18 -1.15 12.76
C ILE A 262 1.29 -1.58 12.85
N PRO A 263 2.08 -1.07 13.81
CA PRO A 263 3.55 -1.11 13.75
C PRO A 263 4.21 -2.49 13.66
N LEU A 264 3.56 -3.56 14.14
CA LEU A 264 4.11 -4.92 14.18
C LEU A 264 3.40 -5.89 13.21
N CYS A 265 2.51 -5.38 12.35
CA CYS A 265 1.91 -6.17 11.29
C CYS A 265 2.91 -6.44 10.17
N HIS A 266 2.89 -7.65 9.65
CA HIS A 266 3.59 -7.96 8.40
C HIS A 266 2.89 -7.27 7.23
N ASN A 267 3.64 -6.97 6.18
CA ASN A 267 3.04 -6.59 4.90
C ASN A 267 2.52 -7.86 4.19
N ILE A 268 1.20 -7.94 3.99
CA ILE A 268 0.51 -9.12 3.44
C ILE A 268 -0.10 -8.75 2.08
N PRO A 269 0.28 -9.44 0.99
CA PRO A 269 -0.44 -9.33 -0.28
C PRO A 269 -1.86 -9.87 -0.14
N LEU A 270 -2.86 -9.00 -0.20
CA LEU A 270 -4.26 -9.37 -0.08
C LEU A 270 -4.80 -9.93 -1.40
N SER A 271 -5.47 -11.07 -1.34
CA SER A 271 -6.14 -11.70 -2.49
C SER A 271 -7.51 -11.07 -2.74
N SER A 272 -8.26 -10.78 -1.67
CA SER A 272 -9.57 -10.12 -1.77
C SER A 272 -9.87 -9.30 -0.51
N VAL A 273 -10.63 -8.23 -0.71
CA VAL A 273 -11.20 -7.40 0.35
C VAL A 273 -12.63 -7.08 -0.05
N ASN A 274 -13.60 -7.63 0.69
CA ASN A 274 -15.02 -7.35 0.51
C ASN A 274 -15.53 -6.57 1.73
N VAL A 275 -16.24 -5.48 1.49
CA VAL A 275 -16.79 -4.61 2.54
C VAL A 275 -18.25 -4.36 2.24
N LYS A 276 -19.11 -4.72 3.19
CA LYS A 276 -20.53 -4.41 3.15
C LYS A 276 -20.81 -3.32 4.19
N THR A 277 -21.57 -2.31 3.79
CA THR A 277 -21.99 -1.23 4.68
C THR A 277 -23.47 -0.98 4.43
N GLU A 278 -24.29 -1.21 5.43
CA GLU A 278 -25.75 -1.17 5.32
C GLU A 278 -26.37 -0.38 6.45
N LEU A 279 -27.41 0.38 6.13
CA LEU A 279 -28.19 1.10 7.11
C LEU A 279 -29.30 0.21 7.66
N ASP A 280 -29.28 -0.01 8.97
CA ASP A 280 -30.44 -0.43 9.75
C ASP A 280 -31.22 0.81 10.19
N LEU A 281 -32.31 1.09 9.45
CA LEU A 281 -33.13 2.28 9.68
C LEU A 281 -33.90 2.20 11.00
N GLU A 282 -34.30 0.99 11.43
CA GLU A 282 -35.05 0.77 12.66
C GLU A 282 -34.20 1.12 13.88
N ASN A 283 -32.95 0.62 13.90
CA ASN A 283 -32.01 0.85 14.99
C ASN A 283 -31.13 2.11 14.80
N SER A 284 -31.35 2.88 13.72
CA SER A 284 -30.57 4.07 13.39
C SER A 284 -29.05 3.83 13.38
N THR A 285 -28.65 2.67 12.86
CA THR A 285 -27.29 2.15 12.95
C THR A 285 -26.79 1.75 11.57
N VAL A 286 -25.57 2.15 11.23
CA VAL A 286 -24.88 1.65 10.03
C VAL A 286 -24.04 0.44 10.44
N ASN A 287 -24.36 -0.73 9.89
CA ASN A 287 -23.66 -1.98 10.11
C ASN A 287 -22.59 -2.16 9.03
N ILE A 288 -21.37 -2.48 9.45
CA ILE A 288 -20.22 -2.69 8.57
C ILE A 288 -19.70 -4.10 8.80
N GLN A 289 -19.52 -4.87 7.73
CA GLN A 289 -18.84 -6.15 7.77
C GLN A 289 -17.75 -6.20 6.70
N SER A 290 -16.57 -6.67 7.07
CA SER A 290 -15.46 -6.89 6.13
C SER A 290 -15.07 -8.37 6.09
N ILE A 291 -14.79 -8.87 4.90
CA ILE A 291 -14.19 -10.19 4.66
C ILE A 291 -12.89 -9.97 3.90
N VAL A 292 -11.77 -10.35 4.49
CA VAL A 292 -10.42 -10.18 3.93
C VAL A 292 -9.79 -11.55 3.75
N GLN A 293 -9.15 -11.77 2.60
CA GLN A 293 -8.48 -13.03 2.28
C GLN A 293 -7.08 -12.81 1.73
N CYS A 294 -6.19 -13.75 2.02
CA CYS A 294 -4.86 -13.81 1.42
C CYS A 294 -4.36 -15.25 1.30
N GLU A 295 -3.30 -15.44 0.52
CA GLU A 295 -2.40 -16.58 0.64
C GLU A 295 -1.11 -16.13 1.33
N GLY A 296 -0.87 -16.60 2.56
CA GLY A 296 0.22 -16.06 3.37
C GLY A 296 0.66 -16.92 4.56
N LYS A 297 1.72 -16.46 5.23
CA LYS A 297 2.31 -17.10 6.41
C LYS A 297 1.73 -16.61 7.74
N THR A 298 0.99 -15.50 7.70
CA THR A 298 0.31 -14.87 8.84
C THR A 298 -1.13 -14.52 8.46
N GLY A 299 -2.01 -14.43 9.46
CA GLY A 299 -3.43 -14.13 9.26
C GLY A 299 -3.69 -12.66 8.88
N VAL A 300 -4.93 -12.40 8.45
CA VAL A 300 -5.42 -11.10 7.99
C VAL A 300 -6.45 -10.48 8.95
N GLU A 301 -6.36 -10.83 10.25
CA GLU A 301 -7.27 -10.34 11.28
C GLU A 301 -7.22 -8.81 11.39
N MET A 302 -6.02 -8.23 11.30
CA MET A 302 -5.81 -6.81 11.47
C MET A 302 -6.31 -6.01 10.27
N GLU A 303 -6.20 -6.56 9.07
CA GLU A 303 -6.70 -5.97 7.85
C GLU A 303 -8.23 -5.89 7.88
N ALA A 304 -8.91 -6.94 8.34
CA ALA A 304 -10.36 -6.94 8.50
C ALA A 304 -10.81 -5.91 9.58
N LEU A 305 -10.12 -5.89 10.73
CA LEU A 305 -10.45 -4.95 11.81
C LEU A 305 -10.22 -3.49 11.42
N LEU A 306 -9.09 -3.19 10.80
CA LEU A 306 -8.77 -1.83 10.37
C LEU A 306 -9.69 -1.36 9.25
N CYS A 307 -10.09 -2.27 8.35
CA CYS A 307 -11.10 -2.03 7.34
C CYS A 307 -12.42 -1.54 7.95
N CYS A 308 -12.98 -2.30 8.90
CA CYS A 308 -14.23 -1.93 9.57
C CYS A 308 -14.09 -0.63 10.37
N THR A 309 -12.98 -0.44 11.07
CA THR A 309 -12.70 0.76 11.87
C THR A 309 -12.66 2.01 10.99
N THR A 310 -11.98 1.94 9.85
CA THR A 310 -11.82 3.11 8.97
C THR A 310 -13.12 3.42 8.23
N ALA A 311 -13.86 2.39 7.81
CA ALA A 311 -15.21 2.56 7.28
C ALA A 311 -16.11 3.27 8.31
N ALA A 312 -16.09 2.85 9.57
CA ALA A 312 -16.87 3.48 10.64
C ALA A 312 -16.46 4.94 10.89
N LEU A 313 -15.16 5.24 10.93
CA LEU A 313 -14.65 6.62 11.02
C LEU A 313 -15.07 7.47 9.83
N THR A 314 -15.20 6.86 8.65
CA THR A 314 -15.67 7.55 7.44
C THR A 314 -17.15 7.89 7.52
N VAL A 315 -18.00 6.97 8.02
CA VAL A 315 -19.40 7.26 8.33
C VAL A 315 -19.50 8.44 9.31
N TYR A 316 -18.69 8.44 10.37
CA TYR A 316 -18.61 9.56 11.31
C TYR A 316 -18.23 10.86 10.59
N ASP A 317 -17.15 10.88 9.79
CA ASP A 317 -16.70 12.09 9.08
C ASP A 317 -17.79 12.68 8.18
N MET A 318 -18.51 11.81 7.46
CA MET A 318 -19.56 12.19 6.53
C MET A 318 -20.77 12.80 7.23
N CYS A 319 -21.01 12.43 8.49
CA CYS A 319 -22.22 12.80 9.24
C CYS A 319 -21.99 13.79 10.39
N LYS A 320 -20.73 14.00 10.85
CA LYS A 320 -20.41 14.79 12.07
C LYS A 320 -20.88 16.25 12.05
N ALA A 321 -21.18 16.80 10.88
CA ALA A 321 -21.74 18.14 10.77
C ALA A 321 -23.20 18.24 11.24
N LEU A 322 -23.91 17.10 11.27
CA LEU A 322 -25.33 17.02 11.67
C LEU A 322 -25.50 16.68 13.15
N SER A 323 -24.61 15.86 13.71
CA SER A 323 -24.54 15.55 15.15
C SER A 323 -23.14 15.09 15.53
N GLN A 324 -22.72 15.40 16.75
CA GLN A 324 -21.48 14.89 17.36
C GLN A 324 -21.72 13.62 18.20
N ASP A 325 -22.98 13.27 18.47
CA ASP A 325 -23.38 12.12 19.30
C ASP A 325 -23.29 10.77 18.57
N ILE A 326 -22.65 10.75 17.39
CA ILE A 326 -22.43 9.52 16.62
C ILE A 326 -21.51 8.59 17.42
N VAL A 327 -21.91 7.34 17.60
CA VAL A 327 -21.14 6.35 18.37
C VAL A 327 -20.66 5.25 17.46
N ILE A 328 -19.34 5.04 17.41
CA ILE A 328 -18.72 3.88 16.78
C ILE A 328 -18.58 2.79 17.83
N GLY A 329 -19.12 1.61 17.53
CA GLY A 329 -19.14 0.47 18.44
C GLY A 329 -18.80 -0.84 17.72
N ASP A 330 -18.78 -1.91 18.52
CA ASP A 330 -18.76 -3.29 18.05
C ASP A 330 -17.67 -3.64 17.03
N VAL A 331 -16.52 -2.94 17.07
CA VAL A 331 -15.35 -3.27 16.27
C VAL A 331 -14.77 -4.59 16.78
N MET A 332 -15.04 -5.68 16.08
CA MET A 332 -14.63 -7.01 16.54
C MET A 332 -14.44 -8.01 15.41
N LEU A 333 -13.57 -8.98 15.67
CA LEU A 333 -13.38 -10.15 14.80
C LEU A 333 -14.54 -11.12 15.03
N LEU A 334 -15.20 -11.53 13.95
CA LEU A 334 -16.26 -12.54 13.96
C LEU A 334 -15.70 -13.93 13.66
N HIS A 335 -14.84 -14.03 12.66
CA HIS A 335 -14.35 -15.33 12.19
C HIS A 335 -12.94 -15.21 11.63
N LYS A 336 -12.13 -16.24 11.83
CA LYS A 336 -10.91 -16.43 11.05
C LYS A 336 -10.60 -17.89 10.84
N VAL A 337 -10.08 -18.18 9.66
CA VAL A 337 -9.60 -19.50 9.24
C VAL A 337 -8.28 -19.37 8.50
N GLY A 338 -7.53 -20.47 8.48
CA GLY A 338 -6.22 -20.54 7.86
C GLY A 338 -5.08 -20.25 8.84
N GLY A 339 -4.09 -21.13 8.84
CA GLY A 339 -3.01 -21.15 9.82
C GLY A 339 -3.23 -22.14 10.97
N ARG A 340 -2.59 -21.90 12.11
CA ARG A 340 -2.61 -22.84 13.25
C ARG A 340 -3.91 -22.82 14.05
N THR A 341 -4.63 -21.70 14.05
CA THR A 341 -5.83 -21.52 14.88
C THR A 341 -6.98 -20.97 14.04
N THR A 342 -8.13 -21.61 14.16
CA THR A 342 -9.43 -21.13 13.70
C THR A 342 -10.13 -20.45 14.87
N TYR A 343 -10.89 -19.39 14.59
CA TYR A 343 -11.72 -18.74 15.58
C TYR A 343 -13.08 -18.41 14.96
N ASN A 344 -14.13 -18.61 15.75
CA ASN A 344 -15.49 -18.24 15.40
C ASN A 344 -16.16 -17.64 16.64
N ARG A 345 -16.80 -16.48 16.48
CA ARG A 345 -17.56 -15.82 17.53
C ARG A 345 -18.97 -16.43 17.58
N LEU A 346 -19.35 -16.92 18.75
CA LEU A 346 -20.67 -17.54 18.95
C LEU A 346 -21.79 -16.49 18.82
N GLY A 347 -22.82 -16.80 18.02
CA GLY A 347 -24.08 -16.06 17.97
C GLY A 347 -24.22 -15.01 16.85
N ASP A 348 -23.16 -14.66 16.13
CA ASP A 348 -23.21 -13.69 15.04
C ASP A 348 -23.39 -14.37 13.66
N LYS A 349 -24.33 -13.88 12.85
CA LYS A 349 -24.49 -14.31 11.46
C LYS A 349 -23.33 -13.74 10.63
N ILE A 350 -22.49 -14.60 10.08
CA ILE A 350 -21.53 -14.22 9.04
C ILE A 350 -22.32 -14.15 7.75
N GLU A 351 -22.52 -12.96 7.21
CA GLU A 351 -23.04 -12.88 5.83
C GLU A 351 -22.00 -13.45 4.87
N GLU A 352 -22.45 -14.33 3.96
CA GLU A 352 -21.59 -14.94 2.96
C GLU A 352 -20.93 -13.86 2.08
N PRO A 353 -19.67 -14.07 1.66
CA PRO A 353 -19.03 -13.15 0.73
C PRO A 353 -19.89 -12.99 -0.52
N ILE A 354 -20.01 -11.74 -1.00
CA ILE A 354 -20.68 -11.47 -2.28
C ILE A 354 -19.93 -12.27 -3.35
N ILE A 355 -20.55 -13.35 -3.82
CA ILE A 355 -20.07 -14.09 -4.98
C ILE A 355 -20.26 -13.14 -6.17
N LEU A 356 -19.18 -12.49 -6.60
CA LEU A 356 -19.19 -11.75 -7.85
C LEU A 356 -19.68 -12.72 -8.93
N LYS A 357 -20.76 -12.37 -9.64
CA LYS A 357 -21.17 -13.12 -10.84
C LYS A 357 -19.92 -13.29 -11.70
N LYS A 358 -19.59 -14.52 -12.07
CA LYS A 358 -18.61 -14.76 -13.12
C LYS A 358 -19.10 -13.98 -14.34
N TYR A 359 -18.34 -12.97 -14.76
CA TYR A 359 -18.62 -12.29 -16.01
C TYR A 359 -18.35 -13.32 -17.11
N GLU A 360 -19.40 -13.79 -17.79
CA GLU A 360 -19.23 -14.44 -19.08
C GLU A 360 -18.72 -13.37 -20.05
N THR A 361 -17.42 -13.30 -20.24
CA THR A 361 -16.77 -12.43 -21.24
C THR A 361 -16.92 -13.05 -22.62
N LYS A 362 -18.15 -13.44 -23.02
CA LYS A 362 -18.42 -13.65 -24.43
C LYS A 362 -18.20 -12.30 -25.11
N PRO A 363 -17.37 -12.22 -26.16
CA PRO A 363 -17.23 -11.00 -26.93
C PRO A 363 -18.62 -10.47 -27.27
N ILE A 364 -18.86 -9.18 -27.02
CA ILE A 364 -20.09 -8.53 -27.48
C ILE A 364 -20.09 -8.71 -28.99
N ALA A 365 -21.02 -9.51 -29.51
CA ALA A 365 -21.21 -9.62 -30.95
C ALA A 365 -21.50 -8.21 -31.47
N PRO A 366 -20.97 -7.82 -32.64
CA PRO A 366 -21.19 -6.51 -33.21
C PRO A 366 -22.65 -6.40 -33.64
N ILE A 367 -23.54 -6.08 -32.69
CA ILE A 367 -24.95 -5.85 -32.94
C ILE A 367 -25.25 -4.44 -32.44
N GLU A 368 -25.42 -3.60 -33.45
CA GLU A 368 -25.99 -2.26 -33.44
C GLU A 368 -25.13 -1.10 -32.92
N THR A 369 -24.99 -0.14 -33.83
CA THR A 369 -24.40 1.19 -33.69
C THR A 369 -25.00 1.88 -32.47
N PHE A 370 -24.17 2.17 -31.47
CA PHE A 370 -24.55 3.06 -30.39
C PHE A 370 -24.82 4.45 -30.97
N VAL A 371 -26.10 4.81 -31.10
CA VAL A 371 -26.54 6.17 -31.41
C VAL A 371 -26.84 6.83 -30.06
N PRO A 372 -26.07 7.85 -29.62
CA PRO A 372 -26.46 8.63 -28.46
C PRO A 372 -27.73 9.40 -28.81
N SER A 373 -28.88 8.97 -28.28
CA SER A 373 -30.07 9.80 -28.27
C SER A 373 -29.98 10.75 -27.07
N HIS A 374 -30.31 12.02 -27.34
CA HIS A 374 -30.42 13.18 -26.44
C HIS A 374 -29.23 14.15 -26.45
N ILE A 375 -29.36 15.11 -27.39
CA ILE A 375 -29.29 16.58 -27.24
C ILE A 375 -28.47 17.12 -26.08
#